data_AF-A0A9W8D6R6-F1
#
_entry.id   AF-A0A9W8D6R6-F1
#
_cell.length_a   1.000
_cell.length_b   1.000
_cell.length_c   1.000
_cell.angle_alpha   90.00
_cell.angle_beta   90.00
_cell.angle_gamma   90.00
#
_symmetry.space_group_name_H-M   'P 1'
#
loop_
_entity.id
_entity.type
_entity.pdbx_description
1 polymer ?
#
loop_
_entity_poly.entity_id
_entity_poly.type
_entity_poly.pdbx_seq_one_letter_code
_entity_poly.pdbx_strand_id
1 'polypeptide(L)'
;MDLTSETTGIREELLRRFKESGERERMQDILRNKLDASGWQDRVKDRCQRVIHENTDAIDKLTVDDIAESVTPYARSSVPEDIKAEVLEEIRKFIYRSLPETGN
;
A
#
# COMPACT_ATOMS: atom_id res chain seq x y z
N MET A 1 15.95 30.92 7.98
CA MET A 1 15.86 30.11 6.75
C MET A 1 15.28 28.78 7.17
N ASP A 2 14.06 28.47 6.71
CA ASP A 2 13.23 27.40 7.27
C ASP A 2 13.59 26.05 6.64
N LEU A 3 14.34 25.23 7.39
CA LEU A 3 14.76 23.87 7.01
C LEU A 3 13.56 22.95 6.68
N THR A 4 12.37 23.28 7.18
CA THR A 4 11.14 22.52 6.91
C THR A 4 10.59 22.78 5.51
N SER A 5 10.82 23.98 4.96
CA SER A 5 10.42 24.36 3.59
C SER A 5 11.28 23.66 2.53
N GLU A 6 12.59 23.59 2.77
CA GLU A 6 13.56 22.95 1.87
C GLU A 6 13.37 21.42 1.78
N THR A 7 13.10 20.78 2.92
CA THR A 7 12.81 19.33 2.98
C THR A 7 11.46 18.97 2.37
N THR A 8 10.47 19.87 2.46
CA THR A 8 9.16 19.71 1.81
C THR A 8 9.29 19.72 0.29
N GLY A 9 10.06 20.66 -0.28
CA GLY A 9 10.29 20.74 -1.73
C GLY A 9 10.99 19.51 -2.31
N ILE A 10 12.01 18.98 -1.62
CA ILE A 10 12.69 17.73 -2.03
C ILE A 10 11.72 16.54 -2.04
N ARG A 11 10.87 16.45 -1.01
CA ARG A 11 9.87 15.38 -0.90
C ARG A 11 8.85 15.44 -2.04
N GLU A 12 8.35 16.62 -2.35
CA GLU A 12 7.38 16.83 -3.43
C GLU A 12 7.97 16.45 -4.79
N GLU A 13 9.21 16.87 -5.07
CA GLU A 13 9.90 16.51 -6.32
C GLU A 13 10.16 15.01 -6.43
N LEU A 14 10.58 14.34 -5.34
CA LEU A 14 10.72 12.88 -5.32
C LEU A 14 9.40 12.16 -5.56
N LEU A 15 8.30 12.61 -4.93
CA LEU A 15 6.97 12.05 -5.13
C LEU A 15 6.46 12.26 -6.56
N ARG A 16 6.76 13.42 -7.16
CA ARG A 16 6.45 13.71 -8.56
C ARG A 16 7.18 12.75 -9.48
N ARG A 17 8.51 12.61 -9.33
CA ARG A 17 9.33 11.65 -10.08
C ARG A 17 8.88 10.20 -9.87
N PHE A 18 8.50 9.83 -8.65
CA PHE A 18 8.02 8.48 -8.34
C PHE A 18 6.76 8.12 -9.13
N LYS A 19 5.87 9.09 -9.35
CA LYS A 19 4.67 8.92 -10.18
C LYS A 19 4.99 8.97 -11.67
N GLU A 20 5.73 9.98 -12.13
CA GLU A 20 5.98 10.20 -13.55
C GLU A 20 6.91 9.16 -14.19
N SER A 21 7.81 8.55 -13.40
CA SER A 21 8.72 7.50 -13.90
C SER A 21 8.06 6.13 -14.08
N GLY A 22 6.81 5.95 -13.64
CA GLY A 22 6.15 4.64 -13.61
C GLY A 22 6.58 3.73 -12.45
N GLU A 23 7.51 4.19 -11.60
CA GLU A 23 8.01 3.40 -10.48
C GLU A 23 6.92 3.14 -9.43
N ARG A 24 5.97 4.07 -9.25
CA ARG A 24 4.79 3.84 -8.41
C ARG A 24 4.00 2.62 -8.87
N GLU A 25 3.70 2.54 -10.16
CA GLU A 25 2.94 1.47 -10.77
C GLU A 25 3.71 0.14 -10.65
N ARG A 26 5.02 0.15 -10.93
CA ARG A 26 5.91 -0.99 -10.71
C ARG A 26 5.89 -1.49 -9.26
N MET A 27 5.95 -0.59 -8.26
CA MET A 27 5.89 -0.98 -6.85
C MET A 27 4.52 -1.54 -6.46
N GLN A 28 3.44 -0.99 -7.03
CA GLN A 28 2.10 -1.52 -6.83
C GLN A 28 1.97 -2.94 -7.39
N ASP A 29 2.55 -3.22 -8.55
CA ASP A 29 2.52 -4.57 -9.15
C ASP A 29 3.34 -5.57 -8.34
N ILE A 30 4.52 -5.18 -7.86
CA ILE A 30 5.33 -6.00 -6.94
C ILE A 30 4.52 -6.33 -5.68
N LEU A 31 3.88 -5.32 -5.07
CA LEU A 31 3.06 -5.53 -3.87
C LEU A 31 1.88 -6.47 -4.18
N ARG A 32 1.13 -6.26 -5.27
CA ARG A 32 -0.01 -7.11 -5.67
C ARG A 32 0.43 -8.57 -5.84
N ASN A 33 1.50 -8.81 -6.59
CA ASN A 33 2.01 -10.16 -6.83
C ASN A 33 2.45 -10.86 -5.54
N LYS A 34 3.07 -10.13 -4.61
CA LYS A 34 3.46 -10.68 -3.31
C LYS A 34 2.27 -10.99 -2.41
N LEU A 35 1.28 -10.11 -2.37
CA LEU A 35 0.06 -10.34 -1.60
C LEU A 35 -0.70 -11.57 -2.12
N ASP A 36 -0.79 -11.73 -3.44
CA ASP A 36 -1.38 -12.92 -4.07
C ASP A 36 -0.60 -14.19 -3.72
N ALA A 37 0.71 -14.21 -3.95
CA ALA A 37 1.55 -15.37 -3.66
C ALA A 37 1.60 -15.77 -2.17
N SER A 38 1.38 -14.83 -1.24
CA SER A 38 1.32 -15.11 0.21
C SER A 38 -0.05 -15.60 0.69
N GLY A 39 -1.03 -15.73 -0.22
CA GLY A 39 -2.42 -16.07 0.10
C GLY A 39 -3.12 -14.98 0.91
N TRP A 40 -2.62 -13.74 0.90
CA TRP A 40 -3.27 -12.62 1.61
C TRP A 40 -4.65 -12.33 1.00
N GLN A 41 -4.76 -12.39 -0.33
CA GLN A 41 -6.02 -12.15 -1.02
C GLN A 41 -7.10 -13.16 -0.59
N ASP A 42 -6.74 -14.43 -0.43
CA ASP A 42 -7.65 -15.47 0.05
C ASP A 42 -8.11 -15.20 1.49
N ARG A 43 -7.19 -14.83 2.39
CA ARG A 43 -7.54 -14.47 3.78
C ARG A 43 -8.49 -13.28 3.86
N VAL A 44 -8.28 -12.27 3.01
CA VAL A 44 -9.18 -11.10 2.94
C VAL A 44 -10.54 -11.50 2.40
N LYS A 45 -10.60 -12.35 1.36
CA LYS A 45 -11.84 -12.90 0.82
C LYS A 45 -12.61 -13.72 1.86
N ASP A 46 -11.93 -14.58 2.61
CA ASP A 46 -12.53 -15.34 3.70
C ASP A 46 -13.11 -14.42 4.77
N ARG A 47 -12.43 -13.31 5.09
CA ARG A 47 -12.94 -12.33 6.04
C ARG A 47 -14.19 -11.62 5.50
N CYS A 48 -14.23 -11.26 4.21
CA CYS A 48 -15.44 -10.72 3.57
C CYS A 48 -16.60 -11.71 3.69
N GLN A 49 -16.36 -12.99 3.40
CA GLN A 49 -17.39 -14.03 3.54
C GLN A 49 -17.89 -14.14 4.98
N ARG A 50 -17.00 -14.11 5.98
CA ARG A 50 -17.42 -14.11 7.39
C ARG A 50 -18.29 -12.91 7.74
N VAL A 51 -17.94 -11.71 7.30
CA VAL A 51 -18.78 -10.52 7.54
C VAL A 51 -20.17 -10.70 6.95
N ILE A 52 -20.29 -11.24 5.73
CA ILE A 52 -21.59 -11.52 5.11
C ILE A 52 -22.40 -12.53 5.95
N HIS A 53 -21.78 -13.63 6.38
CA HIS A 53 -22.44 -14.65 7.20
C HIS A 53 -22.83 -14.13 8.58
N GLU A 54 -21.97 -13.30 9.21
CA GLU A 54 -22.24 -12.64 10.50
C GLU A 54 -23.43 -11.66 10.40
N ASN A 55 -23.76 -11.16 9.21
CA ASN A 55 -24.85 -10.21 8.95
C ASN A 55 -26.04 -10.84 8.19
N THR A 56 -26.22 -12.16 8.27
CA THR A 56 -27.27 -12.88 7.51
C THR A 56 -28.68 -12.32 7.77
N ASP A 57 -28.98 -11.86 8.99
CA ASP A 57 -30.28 -11.30 9.37
C ASP A 57 -30.59 -9.93 8.74
N ALA A 58 -29.57 -9.25 8.19
CA ALA A 58 -29.69 -7.93 7.57
C ALA A 58 -29.02 -7.87 6.19
N ILE A 59 -28.90 -9.01 5.50
CA ILE A 59 -28.15 -9.12 4.24
C ILE A 59 -28.69 -8.18 3.15
N ASP A 60 -30.00 -7.93 3.13
CA ASP A 60 -30.66 -7.03 2.17
C ASP A 60 -30.24 -5.55 2.32
N LYS A 61 -29.68 -5.19 3.47
CA LYS A 61 -29.21 -3.82 3.78
C LYS A 61 -27.70 -3.69 3.73
N LEU A 62 -26.97 -4.81 3.67
CA LEU A 62 -25.52 -4.83 3.70
C LEU A 62 -24.96 -4.37 2.35
N THR A 63 -24.18 -3.29 2.36
CA THR A 63 -23.56 -2.76 1.14
C THR A 63 -22.11 -3.23 0.98
N VAL A 64 -21.56 -3.08 -0.23
CA VAL A 64 -20.14 -3.32 -0.49
C VAL A 64 -19.26 -2.39 0.34
N ASP A 65 -19.68 -1.14 0.54
CA ASP A 65 -18.95 -0.16 1.32
C ASP A 65 -18.91 -0.56 2.80
N ASP A 66 -20.02 -1.05 3.37
CA ASP A 66 -20.06 -1.56 4.76
C ASP A 66 -19.08 -2.74 4.95
N ILE A 67 -19.06 -3.66 3.98
CA ILE A 67 -18.11 -4.79 3.98
C ILE A 67 -16.68 -4.27 3.88
N ALA A 68 -16.41 -3.34 2.96
CA ALA A 68 -15.08 -2.78 2.77
C ALA A 68 -14.60 -2.04 4.04
N GLU A 69 -15.45 -1.25 4.69
CA GLU A 69 -15.14 -0.57 5.95
C GLU A 69 -14.83 -1.56 7.07
N SER A 70 -15.61 -2.64 7.17
CA SER A 70 -15.42 -3.69 8.18
C SER A 70 -14.15 -4.51 7.95
N VAL A 71 -13.81 -4.81 6.69
CA VAL A 71 -12.69 -5.69 6.33
C VAL A 71 -11.37 -4.93 6.24
N THR A 72 -11.38 -3.64 5.87
CA THR A 72 -10.16 -2.84 5.64
C THR A 72 -9.17 -2.84 6.83
N PRO A 73 -9.59 -2.70 8.10
CA PRO A 73 -8.67 -2.77 9.23
C PRO A 73 -7.94 -4.12 9.31
N TYR A 74 -8.66 -5.22 9.11
CA TYR A 74 -8.08 -6.57 9.07
C TYR A 74 -7.16 -6.75 7.86
N ALA A 75 -7.58 -6.31 6.68
CA ALA A 75 -6.78 -6.42 5.47
C ALA A 75 -5.43 -5.70 5.64
N ARG A 76 -5.43 -4.50 6.22
CA ARG A 76 -4.20 -3.71 6.50
C ARG A 76 -3.30 -4.36 7.56
N SER A 77 -3.86 -4.87 8.64
CA SER A 77 -3.06 -5.49 9.72
C SER A 77 -2.52 -6.87 9.37
N SER A 78 -3.20 -7.59 8.48
CA SER A 78 -2.83 -8.95 8.04
C SER A 78 -1.78 -8.98 6.92
N VAL A 79 -1.33 -7.82 6.43
CA VAL A 79 -0.21 -7.75 5.49
C VAL A 79 1.06 -8.27 6.18
N PRO A 80 1.73 -9.31 5.63
CA PRO A 80 2.97 -9.85 6.17
C PRO A 80 4.10 -8.82 6.28
N GLU A 81 4.88 -8.87 7.37
CA GLU A 81 5.95 -7.90 7.65
C GLU A 81 7.12 -7.99 6.66
N ASP A 82 7.45 -9.19 6.21
CA ASP A 82 8.43 -9.44 5.15
C ASP A 82 8.04 -8.74 3.85
N ILE A 83 6.77 -8.80 3.44
CA ILE A 83 6.28 -8.09 2.26
C ILE A 83 6.40 -6.56 2.43
N LYS A 84 6.05 -6.02 3.61
CA LYS A 84 6.22 -4.59 3.90
C LYS A 84 7.70 -4.18 3.80
N ALA A 85 8.59 -4.98 4.38
CA ALA A 85 10.02 -4.72 4.39
C ALA A 85 10.59 -4.72 2.96
N GLU A 86 10.20 -5.69 2.13
CA GLU A 86 10.66 -5.77 0.75
C GLU A 86 10.17 -4.61 -0.12
N VAL A 87 8.89 -4.25 -0.02
CA VAL A 87 8.35 -3.09 -0.78
C VAL A 87 8.99 -1.79 -0.31
N LEU A 88 9.22 -1.64 1.00
CA LEU A 88 9.92 -0.48 1.55
C LEU A 88 11.36 -0.40 1.02
N GLU A 89 12.04 -1.53 0.90
CA GLU A 89 13.39 -1.60 0.37
C GLU A 89 13.46 -1.18 -1.11
N GLU A 90 12.49 -1.60 -1.92
CA GLU A 90 12.40 -1.13 -3.32
C GLU A 90 12.12 0.38 -3.41
N ILE A 91 11.29 0.94 -2.52
CA ILE A 91 11.07 2.39 -2.43
C ILE A 91 12.36 3.11 -2.04
N ARG A 92 13.13 2.58 -1.07
CA ARG A 92 14.43 3.15 -0.69
C ARG A 92 15.40 3.17 -1.86
N LYS A 93 15.54 2.06 -2.59
CA LYS A 93 16.38 1.99 -3.80
C LYS A 93 15.99 3.05 -4.82
N PHE A 94 14.69 3.25 -5.05
CA PHE A 94 14.21 4.34 -5.91
C PHE A 94 14.67 5.71 -5.42
N ILE A 95 14.50 5.99 -4.11
CA ILE A 95 14.90 7.27 -3.53
C ILE A 95 16.40 7.48 -3.69
N TYR A 96 17.24 6.51 -3.30
CA TYR A 96 18.71 6.61 -3.42
C TYR A 96 19.17 6.90 -4.85
N ARG A 97 18.59 6.23 -5.85
CA ARG A 97 18.88 6.49 -7.26
C ARG A 97 18.37 7.86 -7.74
N SER A 98 17.34 8.39 -7.11
CA SER A 98 16.68 9.63 -7.51
C SER A 98 17.23 10.87 -6.81
N LEU A 99 18.02 10.68 -5.75
CA LEU A 99 18.76 11.76 -5.09
C LEU A 99 19.83 12.29 -6.05
N PRO A 100 19.96 13.61 -6.20
CA PRO A 100 21.06 14.17 -6.95
C PRO A 100 22.38 13.77 -6.28
N GLU A 101 23.34 13.31 -7.09
CA GLU A 101 24.73 13.13 -6.66
C GLU A 101 25.16 14.42 -5.96
N THR A 102 25.45 14.34 -4.66
CA THR A 102 26.11 15.45 -3.96
C THR A 102 27.54 15.45 -4.47
N GLY A 103 27.75 16.16 -5.59
CA GLY A 103 29.06 16.35 -6.19
C GLY A 103 30.01 16.93 -5.15
N ASN A 104 31.09 16.19 -4.90
CA ASN A 104 32.24 16.58 -4.10
C ASN A 104 33.15 17.53 -4.91
#